data_AF-A0A0G0KVD4-F1
#
_entry.id   AF-A0A0G0KVD4-F1
#
_cell.length_a   1.000
_cell.length_b   1.000
_cell.length_c   1.000
_cell.angle_alpha   90.00
_cell.angle_beta   90.00
_cell.angle_gamma   90.00
#
_symmetry.space_group_name_H-M   'P 1'
#
loop_
_entity.id
_entity.type
_entity.pdbx_description
1 polymer ?
#
loop_
_entity_poly.entity_id
_entity_poly.type
_entity_poly.pdbx_seq_one_letter_code
_entity_poly.pdbx_strand_id
1 'polypeptide(L)'
;MDNKIHDKVVDAEIVEVSPSSDASDTTMNPLDELQNIQNLINSNITKIDKLTEDIKPVKEMLESLLDADLEYAELDQKTIEAAKAKMAKRKELVNTTNGRELNEKLKSMKTELKEARDALSDYLQNYQKKTGFNEYEGPDGELRQIVFSVKLVRKTKLNWD
;
A
#
# COMPACT_ATOMS: atom_id res chain seq x y z
N MET A 1 -33.23 30.75 -71.12
CA MET A 1 -32.24 29.70 -70.84
C MET A 1 -31.51 30.10 -69.58
N ASP A 2 -31.81 29.37 -68.49
CA ASP A 2 -31.06 29.05 -67.25
C ASP A 2 -30.16 30.12 -66.60
N ASN A 3 -30.07 30.29 -65.27
CA ASN A 3 -29.83 29.30 -64.20
C ASN A 3 -29.87 30.04 -62.83
N LYS A 4 -30.62 29.59 -61.80
CA LYS A 4 -30.20 28.98 -60.49
C LYS A 4 -29.33 29.91 -59.58
N ILE A 5 -29.56 30.10 -58.27
CA ILE A 5 -29.53 29.15 -57.13
C ILE A 5 -30.14 29.80 -55.86
N HIS A 6 -30.77 28.99 -54.99
CA HIS A 6 -31.26 29.25 -53.62
C HIS A 6 -30.15 29.50 -52.57
N ASP A 7 -30.40 30.23 -51.48
CA ASP A 7 -30.56 29.66 -50.11
C ASP A 7 -30.86 30.73 -49.04
N LYS A 8 -31.56 30.29 -47.99
CA LYS A 8 -32.07 30.96 -46.79
C LYS A 8 -30.95 31.42 -45.84
N VAL A 9 -31.22 32.42 -44.99
CA VAL A 9 -31.36 32.27 -43.51
C VAL A 9 -31.86 33.57 -42.87
N VAL A 10 -32.57 33.41 -41.74
CA VAL A 10 -33.47 34.35 -41.06
C VAL A 10 -32.76 34.96 -39.84
N ASP A 11 -32.94 36.27 -39.64
CA ASP A 11 -32.29 37.06 -38.59
C ASP A 11 -32.91 36.88 -37.18
N ALA A 12 -32.01 36.51 -36.26
CA ALA A 12 -31.88 36.84 -34.84
C ALA A 12 -33.11 36.85 -33.90
N GLU A 13 -33.22 35.77 -33.12
CA GLU A 13 -33.93 35.71 -31.83
C GLU A 13 -33.01 36.27 -30.72
N ILE A 14 -33.44 37.34 -30.05
CA ILE A 14 -32.78 37.86 -28.84
C ILE A 14 -33.37 37.10 -27.65
N VAL A 15 -32.63 36.12 -27.15
CA VAL A 15 -32.93 35.45 -25.88
C VAL A 15 -32.33 36.28 -24.74
N GLU A 16 -33.19 36.90 -23.94
CA GLU A 16 -32.83 37.42 -22.61
C GLU A 16 -32.36 36.25 -21.73
N VAL A 17 -31.04 36.07 -21.64
CA VAL A 17 -30.44 35.24 -20.60
C VAL A 17 -30.38 36.05 -19.31
N SER A 18 -31.37 35.81 -18.45
CA SER A 18 -31.26 36.12 -17.01
C SER A 18 -29.96 35.52 -16.47
N PRO A 19 -29.17 36.22 -15.65
CA PRO A 19 -28.05 35.60 -14.96
C PRO A 19 -28.63 34.67 -13.89
N SER A 20 -28.83 33.40 -14.25
CA SER A 20 -29.01 32.34 -13.28
C SER A 20 -27.72 32.25 -12.47
N SER A 21 -27.77 32.82 -11.27
CA SER A 21 -26.83 32.61 -10.18
C SER A 21 -26.92 31.14 -9.74
N ASP A 22 -26.33 30.25 -10.53
CA ASP A 22 -26.21 28.83 -10.21
C ASP A 22 -24.81 28.35 -10.59
N ALA A 23 -23.85 28.84 -9.83
CA ALA A 23 -22.56 28.22 -9.65
C ALA A 23 -22.27 28.30 -8.15
N SER A 24 -22.81 27.34 -7.39
CA SER A 24 -22.19 26.95 -6.13
C SER A 24 -20.82 26.37 -6.47
N ASP A 25 -19.87 27.26 -6.76
CA ASP A 25 -18.44 26.98 -6.71
C ASP A 25 -18.12 26.69 -5.24
N THR A 26 -18.43 25.46 -4.83
CA THR A 26 -18.03 24.91 -3.54
C THR A 26 -16.56 24.57 -3.68
N THR A 27 -15.73 25.62 -3.86
CA THR A 27 -14.34 25.55 -3.45
C THR A 27 -14.38 25.39 -1.94
N MET A 28 -14.43 24.12 -1.48
CA MET A 28 -14.17 23.78 -0.08
C MET A 28 -12.97 24.60 0.35
N ASN A 29 -13.13 25.43 1.38
CA ASN A 29 -12.03 26.23 1.88
C ASN A 29 -10.90 25.23 2.22
N PRO A 30 -9.63 25.46 1.85
CA PRO A 30 -8.55 24.49 2.14
C PRO A 30 -8.44 24.10 3.62
N LEU A 31 -8.96 24.96 4.51
CA LEU A 31 -9.11 24.67 5.93
C LEU A 31 -10.21 23.62 6.23
N ASP A 32 -11.34 23.66 5.51
CA ASP A 32 -12.46 22.72 5.64
C ASP A 32 -12.06 21.32 5.12
N GLU A 33 -11.29 21.27 4.03
CA GLU A 33 -10.73 20.03 3.50
C GLU A 33 -9.74 19.39 4.50
N LEU A 34 -8.85 20.19 5.09
CA LEU A 34 -7.91 19.72 6.11
C LEU A 34 -8.63 19.21 7.37
N GLN A 35 -9.67 19.89 7.83
CA GLN A 35 -10.47 19.45 8.97
C GLN A 35 -11.23 18.15 8.67
N ASN A 36 -11.78 18.01 7.45
CA ASN A 36 -12.43 16.77 7.03
C ASN A 36 -11.44 15.60 7.02
N ILE A 37 -10.25 15.79 6.44
CA ILE A 37 -9.17 14.78 6.45
C ILE A 37 -8.77 14.43 7.89
N GLN A 38 -8.64 15.43 8.78
CA GLN A 38 -8.31 15.19 10.18
C GLN A 38 -9.40 14.38 10.90
N ASN A 39 -10.66 14.68 10.66
CA ASN A 39 -11.79 13.93 11.21
C ASN A 39 -11.83 12.48 10.69
N LEU A 40 -11.55 12.28 9.39
CA LEU A 40 -11.42 10.96 8.79
C LEU A 40 -10.25 10.17 9.38
N ILE A 41 -9.09 10.81 9.56
CA ILE A 41 -7.92 10.19 10.20
C ILE A 41 -8.27 9.75 11.62
N ASN A 42 -8.83 10.65 12.43
CA ASN A 42 -9.20 10.34 13.81
C ASN A 42 -10.25 9.23 13.89
N SER A 43 -11.28 9.28 13.04
CA SER A 43 -12.30 8.23 12.96
C SER A 43 -11.69 6.87 12.60
N ASN A 44 -10.75 6.84 11.66
CA ASN A 44 -10.06 5.59 11.30
C ASN A 44 -9.14 5.10 12.41
N ILE A 45 -8.45 5.98 13.14
CA ILE A 45 -7.65 5.59 14.31
C ILE A 45 -8.56 4.93 15.35
N THR A 46 -9.66 5.57 15.75
CA THR A 46 -10.61 4.98 16.72
C THR A 46 -11.20 3.66 16.23
N LYS A 47 -11.51 3.56 14.93
CA LYS A 47 -12.00 2.30 14.33
C LYS A 47 -10.95 1.21 14.39
N ILE A 48 -9.69 1.51 14.09
CA ILE A 48 -8.56 0.57 14.18
C ILE A 48 -8.38 0.10 15.62
N ASP A 49 -8.40 1.03 16.58
CA ASP A 49 -8.23 0.70 18.01
C ASP A 49 -9.34 -0.24 18.48
N LYS A 50 -10.60 0.11 18.20
CA LYS A 50 -11.76 -0.74 18.55
C LYS A 50 -11.69 -2.11 17.89
N LEU A 51 -11.42 -2.18 16.58
CA LEU A 51 -11.30 -3.46 15.89
C LEU A 51 -10.15 -4.30 16.45
N THR A 52 -9.05 -3.68 16.85
CA THR A 52 -7.91 -4.38 17.46
C THR A 52 -8.29 -4.97 18.82
N GLU A 53 -9.06 -4.24 19.63
CA GLU A 53 -9.61 -4.73 20.90
C GLU A 53 -10.61 -5.88 20.67
N ASP A 54 -11.54 -5.72 19.73
CA ASP A 54 -12.61 -6.70 19.43
C ASP A 54 -12.07 -8.00 18.80
N ILE A 55 -10.96 -7.94 18.04
CA ILE A 55 -10.35 -9.11 17.40
C ILE A 55 -9.85 -10.12 18.43
N LYS A 56 -9.28 -9.66 19.55
CA LYS A 56 -8.66 -10.54 20.54
C LYS A 56 -9.63 -11.59 21.13
N PRO A 57 -10.80 -11.23 21.69
CA PRO A 57 -11.73 -12.21 22.24
C PRO A 57 -12.29 -13.14 21.15
N VAL A 58 -12.54 -12.64 19.94
CA VAL A 58 -13.02 -13.48 18.82
C VAL A 58 -11.96 -14.52 18.43
N LYS A 59 -10.67 -14.13 18.42
CA LYS A 59 -9.55 -15.04 18.18
C LYS A 59 -9.46 -16.11 19.26
N GLU A 60 -9.57 -15.73 20.53
CA GLU A 60 -9.53 -16.67 21.66
C GLU A 60 -10.70 -17.67 21.63
N MET A 61 -11.91 -17.21 21.28
CA MET A 61 -13.06 -18.10 21.07
C MET A 61 -12.85 -19.07 19.91
N LEU A 62 -12.26 -18.59 18.80
CA LEU A 62 -11.95 -19.44 17.65
C LEU A 62 -10.87 -20.48 18.01
N GLU A 63 -9.82 -20.09 18.71
CA GLU A 63 -8.77 -21.01 19.19
C GLU A 63 -9.38 -22.07 20.12
N SER A 64 -10.25 -21.67 21.05
CA SER A 64 -10.95 -22.61 21.95
C SER A 64 -11.84 -23.61 21.20
N LEU A 65 -12.50 -23.18 20.11
CA LEU A 65 -13.29 -24.05 19.25
C LEU A 65 -12.41 -25.09 18.55
N LEU A 66 -11.26 -24.67 18.04
CA LEU A 66 -10.32 -25.55 17.35
C LEU A 66 -9.68 -26.55 18.32
N ASP A 67 -9.27 -26.10 19.50
CA ASP A 67 -8.66 -26.95 20.53
C ASP A 67 -9.63 -28.00 21.11
N ALA A 68 -10.94 -27.72 21.07
CA ALA A 68 -11.96 -28.67 21.48
C ALA A 68 -12.15 -29.83 20.50
N ASP A 69 -11.70 -29.67 19.24
CA ASP A 69 -11.76 -30.71 18.23
C ASP A 69 -10.53 -31.63 18.31
N LEU A 70 -10.77 -32.91 18.61
CA LEU A 70 -9.70 -33.89 18.81
C LEU A 70 -8.90 -34.16 17.53
N GLU A 71 -9.56 -34.16 16.35
CA GLU A 71 -8.90 -34.41 15.08
C GLU A 71 -7.97 -33.24 14.71
N TYR A 72 -8.44 -32.01 14.90
CA TYR A 72 -7.65 -30.81 14.74
C TYR A 72 -6.44 -30.80 15.67
N ALA A 73 -6.63 -31.06 16.97
CA ALA A 73 -5.54 -31.07 17.95
C ALA A 73 -4.44 -32.09 17.59
N GLU A 74 -4.82 -33.29 17.13
CA GLU A 74 -3.85 -34.29 16.67
C GLU A 74 -3.09 -33.85 15.40
N LEU A 75 -3.79 -33.23 14.45
CA LEU A 75 -3.17 -32.71 13.24
C LEU A 75 -2.21 -31.57 13.56
N ASP A 76 -2.61 -30.63 14.42
CA ASP A 76 -1.77 -29.52 14.87
C ASP A 76 -0.50 -30.04 15.55
N GLN A 77 -0.64 -30.99 16.49
CA GLN A 77 0.52 -31.60 17.15
C GLN A 77 1.47 -32.29 16.16
N LYS A 78 0.94 -33.06 15.19
CA LYS A 78 1.75 -33.69 14.13
C LYS A 78 2.48 -32.64 13.28
N THR A 79 1.83 -31.52 12.96
CA THR A 79 2.48 -30.44 12.19
C THR A 79 3.57 -29.73 13.00
N ILE A 80 3.36 -29.51 14.28
CA ILE A 80 4.35 -28.92 15.20
C ILE A 80 5.57 -29.84 15.30
N GLU A 81 5.37 -31.15 15.46
CA GLU A 81 6.45 -32.13 15.52
C GLU A 81 7.22 -32.20 14.19
N ALA A 82 6.51 -32.25 13.06
CA ALA A 82 7.12 -32.23 11.74
C ALA A 82 7.90 -30.92 11.49
N ALA A 83 7.38 -29.77 11.93
CA ALA A 83 8.05 -28.48 11.84
C ALA A 83 9.33 -28.46 12.69
N LYS A 84 9.29 -28.97 13.92
CA LYS A 84 10.46 -29.12 14.79
C LYS A 84 11.52 -30.01 14.16
N ALA A 85 11.14 -31.17 13.64
CA ALA A 85 12.04 -32.09 12.95
C ALA A 85 12.68 -31.45 11.70
N LYS A 86 11.87 -30.76 10.88
CA LYS A 86 12.33 -30.01 9.70
C LYS A 86 13.32 -28.90 10.09
N MET A 87 13.04 -28.15 11.15
CA MET A 87 13.93 -27.11 11.65
C MET A 87 15.25 -27.68 12.18
N ALA A 88 15.20 -28.78 12.94
CA ALA A 88 16.40 -29.47 13.42
C ALA A 88 17.27 -29.95 12.26
N LYS A 89 16.67 -30.62 11.26
CA LYS A 89 17.40 -31.09 10.09
C LYS A 89 17.95 -29.93 9.25
N ARG A 90 17.20 -28.84 9.09
CA ARG A 90 17.69 -27.62 8.44
C ARG A 90 18.90 -27.04 9.17
N LYS A 91 18.87 -26.97 10.50
CA LYS A 91 20.00 -26.48 11.31
C LYS A 91 21.24 -27.36 11.13
N GLU A 92 21.06 -28.68 11.15
CA GLU A 92 22.12 -29.65 10.86
C GLU A 92 22.73 -29.41 9.48
N LEU A 93 21.89 -29.33 8.43
CA LEU A 93 22.33 -29.09 7.05
C LEU A 93 23.07 -27.76 6.90
N VAL A 94 22.57 -26.68 7.50
CA VAL A 94 23.23 -25.36 7.48
C VAL A 94 24.57 -25.37 8.22
N ASN A 95 24.76 -26.25 9.21
CA ASN A 95 26.01 -26.35 9.96
C ASN A 95 27.07 -27.23 9.26
N THR A 96 26.69 -27.99 8.23
CA THR A 96 27.67 -28.67 7.35
C THR A 96 28.56 -27.66 6.64
N THR A 97 29.75 -28.06 6.17
CA THR A 97 30.69 -27.18 5.47
C THR A 97 30.02 -26.47 4.28
N ASN A 98 29.39 -27.24 3.37
CA ASN A 98 28.66 -26.68 2.23
C ASN A 98 27.48 -25.80 2.65
N GLY A 99 26.74 -26.20 3.70
CA GLY A 99 25.63 -25.41 4.23
C GLY A 99 26.06 -24.05 4.78
N ARG A 100 27.22 -23.99 5.46
CA ARG A 100 27.78 -22.75 6.01
C ARG A 100 28.20 -21.81 4.90
N GLU A 101 28.93 -22.31 3.90
CA GLU A 101 29.36 -21.54 2.73
C GLU A 101 28.16 -20.93 1.99
N LEU A 102 27.12 -21.74 1.72
CA LEU A 102 25.89 -21.26 1.08
C LEU A 102 25.15 -20.22 1.94
N ASN A 103 25.13 -20.40 3.26
CA ASN A 103 24.48 -19.45 4.17
C ASN A 103 25.23 -18.12 4.27
N GLU A 104 26.56 -18.15 4.27
CA GLU A 104 27.41 -16.96 4.22
C GLU A 104 27.25 -16.22 2.89
N LYS A 105 27.27 -16.94 1.77
CA LYS A 105 26.98 -16.37 0.44
C LYS A 105 25.60 -15.73 0.38
N LEU A 106 24.58 -16.39 0.93
CA LEU A 106 23.22 -15.85 1.00
C LEU A 106 23.14 -14.57 1.85
N LYS A 107 23.87 -14.52 2.97
CA LYS A 107 23.96 -13.31 3.79
C LYS A 107 24.63 -12.16 3.04
N SER A 108 25.75 -12.42 2.35
CA SER A 108 26.43 -11.42 1.51
C SER A 108 25.48 -10.84 0.46
N MET A 109 24.85 -11.72 -0.32
CA MET A 109 23.91 -11.30 -1.37
C MET A 109 22.71 -10.50 -0.83
N LYS A 110 22.23 -10.81 0.38
CA LYS A 110 21.15 -10.04 1.02
C LYS A 110 21.61 -8.65 1.45
N THR A 111 22.83 -8.53 1.96
CA THR A 111 23.43 -7.24 2.30
C THR A 111 23.63 -6.39 1.05
N GLU A 112 24.26 -6.95 0.01
CA GLU A 112 24.46 -6.28 -1.28
C GLU A 112 23.13 -5.85 -1.92
N LEU A 113 22.10 -6.71 -1.89
CA LEU A 113 20.77 -6.38 -2.39
C LEU A 113 20.13 -5.22 -1.60
N LYS A 114 20.33 -5.17 -0.29
CA LYS A 114 19.81 -4.08 0.53
C LYS A 114 20.51 -2.77 0.17
N GLU A 115 21.84 -2.77 0.15
CA GLU A 115 22.63 -1.59 -0.21
C GLU A 115 22.28 -1.07 -1.61
N ALA A 116 22.11 -1.96 -2.59
CA ALA A 116 21.69 -1.61 -3.94
C ALA A 116 20.28 -1.00 -3.98
N ARG A 117 19.34 -1.50 -3.16
CA ARG A 117 17.98 -0.94 -3.06
C ARG A 117 17.97 0.42 -2.38
N ASP A 118 18.74 0.59 -1.33
CA ASP A 118 18.86 1.85 -0.60
C ASP A 118 19.47 2.93 -1.52
N ALA A 119 20.56 2.59 -2.22
CA ALA A 119 21.17 3.46 -3.22
C ALA A 119 20.21 3.80 -4.36
N LEU A 120 19.48 2.82 -4.90
CA LEU A 120 18.47 3.05 -5.95
C LEU A 120 17.37 3.99 -5.47
N SER A 121 16.86 3.81 -4.25
CA SER A 121 15.86 4.71 -3.65
C SER A 121 16.37 6.15 -3.60
N ASP A 122 17.60 6.35 -3.14
CA ASP A 122 18.21 7.69 -3.07
C ASP A 122 18.37 8.30 -4.46
N TYR A 123 18.80 7.52 -5.46
CA TYR A 123 18.92 7.98 -6.84
C TYR A 123 17.58 8.34 -7.46
N LEU A 124 16.53 7.52 -7.25
CA LEU A 124 15.19 7.80 -7.76
C LEU A 124 14.56 9.03 -7.11
N GLN A 125 14.77 9.23 -5.80
CA GLN A 125 14.37 10.47 -5.11
C GLN A 125 15.06 11.69 -5.72
N ASN A 126 16.37 11.60 -5.96
CA ASN A 126 17.13 12.70 -6.55
C ASN A 126 16.75 12.95 -8.01
N TYR A 127 16.46 11.90 -8.77
CA TYR A 127 15.94 12.02 -10.13
C TYR A 127 14.61 12.78 -10.14
N GLN A 128 13.63 12.32 -9.35
CA GLN A 128 12.32 12.94 -9.25
C GLN A 128 12.40 14.40 -8.79
N LYS A 129 13.26 14.72 -7.81
CA LYS A 129 13.50 16.11 -7.37
C LYS A 129 14.06 17.01 -8.49
N LYS A 130 14.87 16.47 -9.40
CA LYS A 130 15.51 17.23 -10.47
C LYS A 130 14.65 17.36 -11.73
N THR A 131 13.92 16.30 -12.09
CA THR A 131 13.18 16.23 -13.35
C THR A 131 11.69 16.46 -13.18
N GLY A 132 11.14 16.22 -11.98
CA GLY A 132 9.71 16.22 -11.71
C GLY A 132 8.98 14.96 -12.21
N PHE A 133 9.66 14.05 -12.91
CA PHE A 133 9.05 12.85 -13.45
C PHE A 133 9.04 11.70 -12.44
N ASN A 134 7.92 10.96 -12.44
CA ASN A 134 7.75 9.73 -11.66
C ASN A 134 7.88 8.48 -12.53
N GLU A 135 8.51 8.59 -13.70
CA GLU A 135 8.72 7.49 -14.63
C GLU A 135 10.22 7.40 -14.96
N TYR A 136 10.73 6.18 -15.10
CA TYR A 136 12.12 5.91 -15.42
C TYR A 136 12.21 4.75 -16.39
N GLU A 137 12.90 4.95 -17.50
CA GLU A 137 13.17 3.90 -18.49
C GLU A 137 14.40 3.09 -18.07
N GLY A 138 14.22 1.78 -17.92
CA GLY A 138 15.30 0.87 -17.56
C GLY A 138 16.26 0.60 -18.72
N PRO A 139 17.41 -0.04 -18.44
CA PRO A 139 18.36 -0.45 -19.48
C PRO A 139 17.80 -1.50 -20.43
N ASP A 140 16.69 -2.15 -20.06
CA ASP A 140 15.91 -3.07 -20.87
C ASP A 140 14.86 -2.38 -21.76
N GLY A 141 14.77 -1.05 -21.70
CA GLY A 141 13.76 -0.27 -22.44
C GLY A 141 12.37 -0.30 -21.81
N GLU A 142 12.21 -0.93 -20.63
CA GLU A 142 10.94 -0.92 -19.92
C GLU A 142 10.77 0.36 -19.10
N LEU A 143 9.69 1.08 -19.36
CA LEU A 143 9.27 2.23 -18.57
C LEU A 143 8.65 1.79 -17.24
N ARG A 144 9.17 2.32 -16.14
CA ARG A 144 8.76 1.98 -14.78
C ARG A 144 8.30 3.20 -14.02
N GLN A 145 7.27 3.05 -13.20
CA GLN A 145 6.78 4.10 -12.32
C GLN A 145 7.55 4.10 -10.99
N ILE A 146 7.95 5.30 -10.55
CA ILE A 146 8.54 5.56 -9.23
C ILE A 146 7.40 5.69 -8.22
N VAL A 147 7.39 4.82 -7.21
CA VAL A 147 6.39 4.84 -6.12
C VAL A 147 7.08 5.06 -4.78
N PHE A 148 6.77 6.19 -4.12
CA PHE A 148 7.26 6.46 -2.76
C PHE A 148 6.26 5.97 -1.71
N SER A 149 6.69 5.10 -0.79
CA SER A 149 5.88 4.69 0.35
C SER A 149 6.30 5.45 1.60
N VAL A 150 5.49 6.40 2.05
CA VAL A 150 5.63 7.02 3.38
C VAL A 150 4.82 6.22 4.39
N LYS A 151 5.41 5.89 5.53
CA LYS A 151 4.71 5.20 6.63
C LYS A 151 4.86 5.99 7.92
N LEU A 152 3.73 6.24 8.58
CA LEU A 152 3.72 6.78 9.93
C LEU A 152 3.89 5.63 10.92
N VAL A 153 4.93 5.71 11.77
CA VAL A 153 5.19 4.72 12.81
C VAL A 153 5.13 5.36 14.18
N ARG A 154 4.49 4.69 15.14
CA ARG A 154 4.38 5.16 16.52
C ARG A 154 5.78 5.22 17.17
N LYS A 155 6.13 6.38 17.74
CA LYS A 155 7.46 6.62 18.35
C LYS A 155 7.58 6.10 19.80
N THR A 156 6.47 5.85 20.48
CA THR A 156 6.46 5.51 21.92
C THR A 156 5.82 4.14 22.16
N LYS A 157 6.56 3.24 22.81
CA LYS A 157 6.01 2.05 23.48
C LYS A 157 5.39 2.51 24.80
N LEU A 158 4.09 2.78 24.82
CA LEU A 158 3.40 2.96 26.09
C LEU A 158 3.17 1.55 26.65
N ASN A 159 4.08 1.09 27.50
CA ASN A 159 3.80 -0.04 28.37
C ASN A 159 2.85 0.51 29.44
N TRP A 160 1.60 0.05 29.43
CA TRP A 160 0.73 0.18 30.60
C TRP A 160 0.95 -1.09 31.42
N ASP A 161 1.45 -0.94 32.64
CA ASP A 161 1.53 -2.02 33.64
C ASP A 161 0.12 -2.48 34.06
#